data_AF-A0A0G0EYA4-F1
#
_entry.id   AF-A0A0G0EYA4-F1
#
_cell.length_a   1.000
_cell.length_b   1.000
_cell.length_c   1.000
_cell.angle_alpha   90.00
_cell.angle_beta   90.00
_cell.angle_gamma   90.00
#
_symmetry.space_group_name_H-M   'P 1'
#
loop_
_entity.id
_entity.type
_entity.pdbx_description
1 polymer ?
#
loop_
_entity_poly.entity_id
_entity_poly.type
_entity_poly.pdbx_seq_one_letter_code
_entity_poly.pdbx_strand_id
1 'polypeptide(L)'
;MISDKDINKLKTIFPTKDDLKKELRAYATKEDLKNELRAYATKEDLKNELRAYATKEDLKNELKGFATKADLKAHPTKDDLKSELRAYATKDEMSRGFMEVIRSIGETRTEIVTLITRQIVELQDVTKRQQRMLENHDSRIGNLESLTNLH
;
A
#
# COMPACT_ATOMS: atom_id res chain seq x y z
N MET A 1 -83.32 55.72 -52.08
CA MET A 1 -82.60 56.55 -51.09
C MET A 1 -82.51 55.74 -49.80
N ILE A 2 -81.31 55.64 -49.20
CA ILE A 2 -81.17 55.07 -47.85
C ILE A 2 -81.90 56.01 -46.88
N SER A 3 -82.75 55.47 -46.01
CA SER A 3 -83.51 56.25 -45.04
C SER A 3 -82.73 56.42 -43.73
N ASP A 4 -83.08 57.42 -42.92
CA ASP A 4 -82.46 57.61 -41.59
C ASP A 4 -82.66 56.38 -40.67
N LYS A 5 -83.75 55.62 -40.90
CA LYS A 5 -84.00 54.34 -40.23
C LYS A 5 -82.95 53.28 -40.61
N ASP A 6 -82.48 53.27 -41.85
CA ASP A 6 -81.43 52.37 -42.32
C ASP A 6 -80.06 52.79 -41.76
N ILE A 7 -79.77 54.09 -41.69
CA ILE A 7 -78.53 54.62 -41.07
C ILE A 7 -78.47 54.29 -39.57
N ASN A 8 -79.59 54.42 -38.86
CA ASN A 8 -79.67 54.09 -37.43
C ASN A 8 -79.50 52.59 -37.17
N LYS A 9 -80.01 51.71 -38.04
CA LYS A 9 -79.74 50.27 -37.97
C LYS A 9 -78.26 49.95 -38.17
N LEU A 10 -77.59 50.59 -39.13
CA LEU A 10 -76.15 50.37 -39.36
C LEU A 10 -75.31 50.76 -38.14
N LYS A 11 -75.66 51.86 -37.44
CA LYS A 11 -74.99 52.26 -36.18
C LYS A 11 -75.15 51.23 -35.04
N THR A 12 -76.18 50.39 -35.08
CA THR A 12 -76.38 49.30 -34.10
C THR A 12 -75.66 48.00 -34.47
N ILE A 13 -75.31 47.83 -35.74
CA ILE A 13 -74.63 46.62 -36.25
C ILE A 13 -73.11 46.80 -36.21
N PHE A 14 -72.62 48.01 -36.47
CA PHE A 14 -71.19 48.30 -36.46
C PHE A 14 -70.72 48.81 -35.10
N PRO A 15 -69.59 48.28 -34.58
CA PRO A 15 -69.02 48.75 -33.34
C PRO A 15 -68.61 50.22 -33.47
N THR A 16 -68.87 50.98 -32.40
CA THR A 16 -68.46 52.37 -32.30
C THR A 16 -66.99 52.48 -31.94
N LYS A 17 -66.44 53.69 -32.06
CA LYS A 17 -65.08 54.00 -31.60
C LYS A 17 -64.85 53.67 -30.12
N ASP A 18 -65.88 53.81 -29.30
CA ASP A 18 -65.80 53.49 -27.88
C ASP A 18 -65.87 51.98 -27.62
N ASP A 19 -66.59 51.23 -28.45
CA ASP A 19 -66.59 49.75 -28.42
C ASP A 19 -65.21 49.22 -28.79
N LEU A 20 -64.60 49.73 -29.86
CA LEU A 20 -63.25 49.36 -30.28
C LEU A 20 -62.18 49.76 -29.25
N LYS A 21 -62.34 50.90 -28.56
CA LYS A 21 -61.45 51.30 -27.45
C LYS A 21 -61.57 50.37 -26.25
N LYS A 22 -62.77 49.89 -25.93
CA LYS A 22 -62.97 48.92 -24.84
C LYS A 22 -62.35 47.58 -25.18
N GLU A 23 -62.49 47.09 -26.41
CA GLU A 23 -61.82 45.86 -26.86
C GLU A 23 -60.29 46.00 -26.82
N LEU A 24 -59.74 47.12 -27.28
CA LEU A 24 -58.28 47.36 -27.25
C LEU A 24 -57.70 47.37 -25.83
N ARG A 25 -58.46 47.73 -24.80
CA ARG A 25 -58.02 47.68 -23.39
C ARG A 25 -57.85 46.25 -22.86
N ALA A 26 -58.44 45.25 -23.52
CA ALA A 26 -58.26 43.84 -23.16
C ALA A 26 -56.93 43.26 -23.68
N TYR A 27 -56.26 43.95 -24.60
CA TYR A 27 -54.95 43.54 -25.12
C TYR A 27 -53.82 44.14 -24.30
N ALA A 28 -52.77 43.34 -24.08
CA ALA A 28 -51.56 43.80 -23.43
C ALA A 28 -50.92 44.96 -24.22
N THR A 29 -50.54 46.00 -23.51
CA THR A 29 -49.79 47.12 -24.09
C THR A 29 -48.32 46.78 -24.22
N LYS A 30 -47.60 47.60 -24.98
CA LYS A 30 -46.14 47.51 -25.07
C LYS A 30 -45.45 47.64 -23.71
N GLU A 31 -46.02 48.42 -22.79
CA GLU A 31 -45.46 48.58 -21.45
C GLU A 31 -45.73 47.35 -20.57
N ASP A 32 -46.89 46.71 -20.72
CA ASP A 32 -47.21 45.45 -20.03
C ASP A 32 -46.22 44.35 -20.43
N LEU A 33 -45.97 44.18 -21.73
CA LEU A 33 -45.01 43.20 -22.25
C LEU A 33 -43.57 43.51 -21.79
N LYS A 34 -43.21 44.79 -21.69
CA LYS A 34 -41.89 45.22 -21.22
C LYS A 34 -41.69 44.95 -19.73
N ASN A 35 -42.75 45.12 -18.93
CA ASN A 35 -42.73 44.78 -17.50
C ASN A 35 -42.66 43.27 -17.29
N GLU A 36 -43.37 42.48 -18.09
CA GLU A 36 -43.30 41.01 -18.05
C GLU A 36 -41.90 40.50 -18.42
N LEU A 37 -41.26 41.08 -19.45
CA LEU A 37 -39.89 40.74 -19.85
C LEU A 37 -38.84 41.04 -18.78
N ARG A 38 -39.07 42.01 -17.88
CA ARG A 38 -38.14 42.32 -16.78
C ARG A 38 -38.05 41.22 -15.73
N ALA A 39 -39.04 40.34 -15.65
CA ALA A 39 -39.01 39.20 -14.73
C ALA A 39 -38.10 38.06 -15.22
N TYR A 40 -37.70 38.07 -16.50
CA TYR A 40 -36.84 37.05 -17.08
C TYR A 40 -35.37 37.44 -16.96
N ALA A 41 -34.52 36.45 -16.69
CA ALA A 41 -33.07 36.62 -16.68
C ALA A 41 -32.57 37.12 -18.04
N THR A 42 -31.71 38.13 -18.00
CA THR A 42 -31.03 38.64 -19.19
C THR A 42 -29.82 37.79 -19.55
N LYS A 43 -29.28 38.01 -20.74
CA LYS A 43 -28.01 37.38 -21.14
C LYS A 43 -26.86 37.73 -20.20
N GLU A 44 -26.84 38.93 -19.63
CA GLU A 44 -25.80 39.34 -18.68
C GLU A 44 -25.99 38.66 -17.31
N ASP A 45 -27.23 38.44 -16.87
CA ASP A 45 -27.50 37.68 -15.64
C ASP A 45 -26.97 36.25 -15.76
N LEU A 46 -27.28 35.56 -16.85
CA LEU A 46 -26.78 34.20 -17.13
C LEU A 46 -25.26 34.15 -17.27
N LYS A 47 -24.65 35.19 -17.86
CA LYS A 47 -23.18 35.28 -18.00
C LYS A 47 -22.49 35.49 -16.66
N ASN A 48 -23.12 36.24 -15.75
CA ASN A 48 -22.63 36.42 -14.39
C ASN A 48 -22.77 35.14 -13.56
N GLU A 49 -23.87 34.41 -13.68
CA GLU A 49 -24.02 33.09 -13.04
C GLU A 49 -22.95 32.10 -13.53
N LEU A 50 -22.69 32.05 -14.85
CA LEU A 50 -21.70 31.17 -15.44
C LEU A 50 -20.26 31.43 -14.95
N ARG A 51 -19.93 32.65 -14.51
CA ARG A 51 -18.59 32.98 -13.98
C ARG A 51 -18.28 32.30 -12.65
N ALA A 52 -19.29 31.87 -11.90
CA ALA A 52 -19.10 31.14 -10.64
C ALA A 52 -18.67 29.68 -10.86
N TYR A 53 -18.85 29.16 -12.08
CA TYR A 53 -18.48 27.79 -12.42
C TYR A 53 -17.04 27.72 -12.94
N ALA A 54 -16.35 26.64 -12.56
CA ALA A 54 -15.02 26.34 -13.06
C ALA A 54 -15.04 26.18 -14.59
N THR A 55 -14.10 26.83 -15.27
CA THR A 55 -13.91 26.67 -16.70
C THR A 55 -13.13 25.39 -16.99
N LYS A 56 -13.13 24.99 -18.27
CA LYS A 56 -12.30 23.89 -18.74
C LYS A 56 -10.80 24.11 -18.46
N GLU A 57 -10.33 25.35 -18.51
CA GLU A 57 -8.92 25.66 -18.23
C GLU A 57 -8.62 25.60 -16.72
N ASP A 58 -9.56 25.98 -15.86
CA ASP A 58 -9.41 25.84 -14.41
C ASP A 58 -9.21 24.37 -14.02
N LEU A 59 -10.09 23.49 -14.53
CA LEU A 59 -10.00 22.04 -14.30
C LEU A 59 -8.72 21.44 -14.88
N LYS A 60 -8.26 21.93 -16.03
CA LYS A 60 -7.02 21.47 -16.66
C LYS A 60 -5.80 21.88 -15.83
N ASN A 61 -5.82 23.06 -15.22
CA ASN A 61 -4.74 23.51 -14.33
C ASN A 61 -4.74 22.73 -13.02
N GLU A 62 -5.91 22.44 -12.46
CA GLU A 62 -6.04 21.60 -11.26
C GLU A 62 -5.50 20.18 -11.50
N LEU A 63 -5.82 19.58 -12.66
CA LEU A 63 -5.32 18.26 -13.06
C LEU A 63 -3.79 18.16 -13.20
N LYS A 64 -3.07 19.26 -13.44
CA LYS A 64 -1.60 19.24 -13.52
C LYS A 64 -0.94 18.92 -12.18
N GLY A 65 -1.62 19.15 -11.06
CA GLY A 65 -1.11 18.83 -9.73
C GLY A 65 -1.21 17.35 -9.38
N PHE A 66 -1.96 16.56 -10.15
CA PHE A 66 -2.14 15.13 -9.91
C PHE A 66 -1.10 14.31 -10.67
N ALA A 67 -0.60 13.27 -10.01
CA ALA A 67 0.27 12.28 -10.65
C ALA A 67 -0.46 11.61 -11.83
N THR A 68 0.24 11.48 -12.94
CA THR A 68 -0.21 10.80 -14.14
C THR A 68 0.17 9.33 -14.11
N LYS A 69 -0.43 8.55 -15.01
CA LYS A 69 -0.01 7.15 -15.23
C LYS A 69 1.47 7.03 -15.65
N ALA A 70 2.06 8.07 -16.25
CA ALA A 70 3.46 8.05 -16.64
C ALA A 70 4.37 8.20 -15.41
N ASP A 71 4.00 9.06 -14.46
CA ASP A 71 4.77 9.28 -13.22
C ASP A 71 4.86 7.99 -12.38
N LEU A 72 3.80 7.19 -12.39
CA LEU A 72 3.76 5.91 -11.68
C LEU A 72 4.65 4.81 -12.31
N LYS A 73 5.06 4.93 -13.57
CA LYS A 73 5.92 3.93 -14.24
C LYS A 73 7.36 3.93 -13.74
N ALA A 74 7.81 5.04 -13.12
CA ALA A 74 9.14 5.13 -12.55
C ALA A 74 9.26 4.38 -11.21
N HIS A 75 8.13 3.98 -10.61
CA HIS A 75 8.13 3.26 -9.35
C HIS A 75 8.31 1.75 -9.56
N PRO A 76 9.07 1.07 -8.67
CA PRO A 76 9.21 -0.37 -8.71
C PRO A 76 7.85 -1.05 -8.67
N THR A 77 7.66 -2.01 -9.57
CA THR A 77 6.49 -2.87 -9.53
C THR A 77 6.62 -3.91 -8.42
N LYS A 78 5.50 -4.57 -8.11
CA LYS A 78 5.48 -5.70 -7.19
C LYS A 78 6.45 -6.81 -7.62
N ASP A 79 6.62 -7.01 -8.92
CA ASP A 79 7.50 -8.05 -9.46
C ASP A 79 8.96 -7.63 -9.37
N ASP A 80 9.27 -6.35 -9.57
CA ASP A 80 10.62 -5.80 -9.34
C ASP A 80 11.05 -6.03 -7.89
N LEU A 81 10.17 -5.66 -6.93
CA LEU A 81 10.42 -5.84 -5.50
C LEU A 81 10.56 -7.33 -5.12
N LYS A 82 9.77 -8.22 -5.72
CA LYS A 82 9.92 -9.67 -5.52
C LYS A 82 11.25 -10.19 -6.06
N SER A 83 11.69 -9.68 -7.21
CA SER A 83 12.96 -10.09 -7.82
C SER A 83 14.12 -9.65 -6.94
N GLU A 84 14.10 -8.42 -6.42
CA GLU A 84 15.10 -7.92 -5.50
C GLU A 84 15.14 -8.73 -4.20
N LEU A 85 13.97 -9.07 -3.64
CA LEU A 85 13.89 -9.85 -2.41
C LEU A 85 14.44 -11.28 -2.55
N ARG A 86 14.40 -11.88 -3.75
CA ARG A 86 14.98 -13.20 -4.03
C ARG A 86 16.49 -13.24 -3.92
N ALA A 87 17.18 -12.09 -3.97
CA ALA A 87 18.62 -12.05 -3.76
C ALA A 87 19.02 -12.28 -2.29
N TYR A 88 18.07 -12.16 -1.36
CA TYR A 88 18.30 -12.33 0.06
C TYR A 88 17.91 -13.73 0.53
N ALA A 89 18.71 -14.28 1.46
CA ALA A 89 18.38 -15.54 2.11
C ALA A 89 17.06 -15.41 2.88
N THR A 90 16.20 -16.39 2.69
CA THR A 90 14.97 -16.53 3.44
C THR A 90 15.27 -16.91 4.89
N LYS A 91 14.29 -16.65 5.77
CA LYS A 91 14.35 -17.10 7.17
C LYS A 91 14.63 -18.60 7.27
N ASP A 92 14.00 -19.40 6.41
CA ASP A 92 14.13 -20.86 6.43
C ASP A 92 15.50 -21.33 5.93
N GLU A 93 16.10 -20.66 4.95
CA GLU A 93 17.48 -20.93 4.53
C GLU A 93 18.48 -20.60 5.64
N MET A 94 18.33 -19.44 6.29
CA MET A 94 19.14 -19.06 7.43
C MET A 94 19.00 -20.06 8.59
N SER A 95 17.76 -20.43 8.96
CA SER A 95 17.49 -21.40 10.01
C SER A 95 18.09 -22.78 9.71
N ARG A 96 18.00 -23.25 8.46
CA ARG A 96 18.68 -24.50 8.05
C ARG A 96 20.19 -24.39 8.20
N GLY A 97 20.80 -23.31 7.73
CA GLY A 97 22.24 -23.08 7.87
C GLY A 97 22.68 -23.07 9.34
N PHE A 98 21.95 -22.39 10.23
CA PHE A 98 22.23 -22.42 11.67
C PHE A 98 22.13 -23.82 12.26
N MET A 99 21.11 -24.59 11.89
CA MET A 99 20.93 -25.95 12.38
C MET A 99 22.06 -26.89 11.90
N GLU A 100 22.52 -26.73 10.65
CA GLU A 100 23.65 -27.49 10.13
C GLU A 100 24.95 -27.19 10.89
N VAL A 101 25.21 -25.92 11.20
CA VAL A 101 26.36 -25.51 12.02
C VAL A 101 26.28 -26.11 13.42
N ILE A 102 25.13 -25.99 14.09
CA ILE A 102 24.92 -26.55 15.45
C ILE A 102 25.14 -28.07 15.43
N ARG A 103 24.61 -28.77 14.42
CA ARG A 103 24.78 -30.21 14.26
C ARG A 103 26.26 -30.57 14.09
N SER A 104 26.98 -29.90 13.18
CA SER A 104 28.40 -30.15 12.93
C SER A 104 29.25 -29.91 14.18
N ILE A 105 28.96 -28.85 14.95
CA ILE A 105 29.61 -28.61 16.24
C ILE A 105 29.32 -29.74 17.24
N GLY A 106 28.07 -30.21 17.31
CA GLY A 106 27.68 -31.31 18.18
C GLY A 106 28.38 -32.63 17.85
N GLU A 107 28.49 -32.95 16.56
CA GLU A 107 29.21 -34.12 16.05
C GLU A 107 30.70 -34.04 16.40
N THR A 108 31.35 -32.93 16.06
CA THR A 108 32.77 -32.69 16.36
C THR A 108 33.05 -32.77 17.86
N ARG A 109 32.18 -32.18 18.69
CA ARG A 109 32.29 -32.25 20.15
C ARG A 109 32.22 -33.70 20.63
N THR A 110 31.30 -34.49 20.06
CA THR A 110 31.12 -35.90 20.43
C THR A 110 32.37 -36.70 20.09
N GLU A 111 32.91 -36.53 18.89
CA GLU A 111 34.15 -37.17 18.45
C GLU A 111 35.33 -36.82 19.37
N ILE A 112 35.52 -35.54 19.68
CA ILE A 112 36.58 -35.08 20.59
C ILE A 112 36.44 -35.74 21.96
N VAL A 113 35.24 -35.76 22.54
CA VAL A 113 34.99 -36.39 23.84
C VAL A 113 35.31 -37.88 23.77
N THR A 114 34.84 -38.59 22.75
CA THR A 114 35.12 -40.02 22.57
C THR A 114 36.62 -40.31 22.48
N LEU A 115 37.37 -39.53 21.69
CA LEU A 115 38.81 -39.69 21.54
C LEU A 115 39.56 -39.43 22.86
N ILE A 116 39.23 -38.35 23.55
CA ILE A 116 39.85 -38.02 24.85
C ILE A 116 39.54 -39.10 25.89
N THR A 117 38.28 -39.54 26.00
CA THR A 117 37.89 -40.59 26.94
C THR A 117 38.66 -41.88 26.66
N ARG A 118 38.77 -42.28 25.39
CA ARG A 118 39.55 -43.46 25.00
C ARG A 118 41.02 -43.33 25.43
N GLN A 119 41.64 -42.19 25.14
CA GLN A 119 43.05 -41.98 25.42
C GLN A 119 43.36 -41.93 26.93
N ILE A 120 42.44 -41.40 27.75
CA ILE A 120 42.54 -41.47 29.21
C ILE A 120 42.56 -42.92 29.69
N VAL A 121 41.67 -43.77 29.17
CA VAL A 121 41.61 -45.19 29.55
C VAL A 121 42.90 -45.91 29.16
N GLU A 122 43.39 -45.69 27.93
CA GLU A 122 44.64 -46.29 27.46
C GLU A 122 45.83 -45.87 28.34
N LEU A 123 45.93 -44.59 28.71
CA LEU A 123 46.96 -44.10 29.63
C LEU A 123 46.83 -44.72 31.03
N GLN A 124 45.62 -44.83 31.56
CA GLN A 124 45.38 -45.47 32.86
C GLN A 124 45.82 -46.94 32.85
N ASP A 125 45.57 -47.66 31.76
CA ASP A 125 45.99 -49.06 31.62
C ASP A 125 47.51 -49.19 31.53
N VAL A 126 48.20 -48.29 30.81
CA VAL A 126 49.66 -48.24 30.77
C VAL A 126 50.24 -47.98 32.16
N THR A 127 49.72 -46.98 32.88
CA THR A 127 50.17 -46.65 34.24
C THR A 127 49.97 -47.83 35.19
N LYS A 128 48.81 -48.51 35.14
CA LYS A 128 48.55 -49.71 35.95
C LYS A 128 49.53 -50.84 35.64
N ARG A 129 49.91 -51.05 34.37
CA ARG A 129 50.91 -52.07 33.99
C ARG A 129 52.29 -51.73 34.52
N GLN A 130 52.72 -50.47 34.39
CA GLN A 130 54.00 -50.01 34.90
C GLN A 130 54.10 -50.16 36.42
N GLN A 131 53.03 -49.78 37.14
CA GLN A 131 52.97 -49.93 38.59
C GLN A 131 53.19 -51.39 39.04
N ARG A 132 52.50 -52.35 38.41
CA ARG A 132 52.70 -53.78 38.71
C ARG A 132 54.12 -54.27 38.41
N MET A 133 54.76 -53.76 37.35
CA MET A 133 56.14 -54.13 37.05
C MET A 133 57.11 -53.58 38.09
N LEU A 134 56.91 -52.34 38.56
CA LEU A 134 57.71 -51.75 39.64
C LEU A 134 57.55 -52.55 40.94
N GLU A 135 56.32 -52.86 41.34
CA GLU A 135 56.05 -53.70 42.52
C GLU A 135 56.74 -55.07 42.44
N ASN A 136 56.77 -55.68 41.25
CA ASN A 136 57.48 -56.93 41.00
C ASN A 136 59.01 -56.74 41.13
N HIS A 137 59.55 -55.67 40.54
CA HIS A 137 60.98 -55.35 40.62
C HIS A 137 61.40 -55.09 42.07
N ASP A 138 60.66 -54.29 42.83
CA ASP A 138 60.93 -54.01 44.25
C ASP A 138 60.94 -55.29 45.08
N SER A 139 59.97 -56.18 44.85
CA SER A 139 59.91 -57.49 45.51
C SER A 139 61.15 -58.35 45.20
N ARG A 140 61.60 -58.37 43.95
CA ARG A 140 62.80 -59.11 43.52
C ARG A 140 64.08 -58.52 44.12
N ILE A 141 64.19 -57.20 44.16
CA ILE A 141 65.34 -56.50 44.76
C ILE A 141 65.41 -56.82 46.26
N GLY A 142 64.32 -56.70 47.00
CA GLY A 142 64.29 -57.03 48.44
C GLY A 142 64.70 -58.49 48.72
N ASN A 143 64.27 -59.44 47.88
CA ASN A 143 64.72 -60.82 47.98
C ASN A 143 66.25 -60.95 47.76
N LEU A 144 66.81 -60.27 46.77
CA LEU A 144 68.25 -60.29 46.51
C LEU A 144 69.06 -59.66 47.65
N GLU A 145 68.61 -58.52 48.18
CA GLU A 145 69.25 -57.84 49.31
C GLU A 145 69.27 -58.72 50.58
N SER A 146 68.18 -59.44 50.84
CA SER A 146 68.13 -60.38 51.96
C SER A 146 69.13 -61.53 51.82
N LEU A 147 69.34 -62.03 50.59
CA LEU A 147 70.31 -63.10 50.31
C LEU A 147 71.76 -62.62 50.48
N THR A 148 72.06 -61.37 50.11
CA THR A 148 73.42 -60.81 50.21
C THR A 148 73.82 -60.42 51.63
N ASN A 149 72.86 -60.04 52.49
CA ASN A 149 73.13 -59.65 53.89
C ASN A 149 73.27 -60.84 54.86
N LEU A 150 73.18 -62.08 54.34
CA LEU A 150 73.26 -63.34 55.08
C LEU A 150 74.64 -64.03 54.99
N HIS A 151 75.66 -63.32 54.51
CA HIS A 151 77.09 -63.71 54.49
C HIS A 151 77.93 -62.61 55.14
#